data_AF-A0A226MWH3-F1
#
_entry.id   AF-A0A226MWH3-F1
#
_cell.length_a   1.000
_cell.length_b   1.000
_cell.length_c   1.000
_cell.angle_alpha   90.00
_cell.angle_beta   90.00
_cell.angle_gamma   90.00
#
_symmetry.space_group_name_H-M   'P 1'
#
loop_
_entity.id
_entity.type
_entity.pdbx_description
1 polymer ?
#
loop_
_entity_poly.entity_id
_entity_poly.type
_entity_poly.pdbx_seq_one_letter_code
_entity_poly.pdbx_strand_id
1 'polypeptide(L)'
;MSSSSMVRKPTLHRYISTKVLLAEGRETPFAEHCRNYENTYRMLQTEIQGLKDQVQELHRDLTKHHSLIRTEIMSEILQKSLQMDVQIAAHYSSVEMMRSVFEEVWEETYQRVANEQEIYEAQLHDLLQLRQENSCLTTITKQIAPYVRSIAKVKERLEPRLQETREPKGEHTHMLLRIDDSSEAAQR
;
A
#
# COMPACT_ATOMS: atom_id res chain seq x y z
N MET A 1 -35.53 47.44 -1.39
CA MET A 1 -34.83 46.94 -2.59
C MET A 1 -34.63 45.45 -2.40
N SER A 2 -35.25 44.66 -3.27
CA SER A 2 -35.54 43.25 -3.04
C SER A 2 -34.31 42.37 -3.09
N SER A 3 -34.23 41.48 -2.11
CA SER A 3 -33.29 40.38 -1.96
C SER A 3 -33.42 39.37 -3.11
N SER A 4 -32.34 39.15 -3.85
CA SER A 4 -32.21 38.01 -4.78
C SER A 4 -31.39 36.91 -4.11
N SER A 5 -32.08 35.95 -3.49
CA SER A 5 -31.47 34.68 -3.11
C SER A 5 -31.10 33.92 -4.39
N MET A 6 -29.81 33.78 -4.66
CA MET A 6 -29.32 32.92 -5.73
C MET A 6 -29.70 31.47 -5.41
N VAL A 7 -30.79 31.00 -6.01
CA VAL A 7 -31.14 29.58 -6.06
C VAL A 7 -30.03 28.90 -6.85
N ARG A 8 -29.09 28.26 -6.12
CA ARG A 8 -28.09 27.37 -6.72
C ARG A 8 -28.86 26.22 -7.39
N LYS A 9 -28.88 26.23 -8.72
CA LYS A 9 -29.35 25.09 -9.52
C LYS A 9 -28.57 23.83 -9.09
N PRO A 10 -29.22 22.68 -8.89
CA PRO A 10 -28.51 21.41 -8.69
C PRO A 10 -27.63 21.16 -9.92
N THR A 11 -26.32 21.28 -9.73
CA THR A 11 -25.33 21.01 -10.77
C THR A 11 -25.48 19.56 -11.21
N LEU A 12 -25.48 19.32 -12.52
CA LEU A 12 -25.53 18.02 -13.20
C LEU A 12 -24.28 17.15 -12.94
N HIS A 13 -23.81 17.07 -11.70
CA HIS A 13 -22.66 16.27 -11.27
C HIS A 13 -23.03 14.78 -11.08
N ARG A 14 -24.13 14.32 -11.70
CA ARG A 14 -24.73 12.98 -11.53
C ARG A 14 -24.07 11.90 -12.39
N TYR A 15 -23.05 12.22 -13.19
CA TYR A 15 -22.46 11.26 -14.14
C TYR A 15 -20.96 11.03 -14.01
N ILE A 16 -20.28 11.71 -13.08
CA ILE A 16 -18.86 11.46 -12.84
C ILE A 16 -18.73 10.27 -11.87
N SER A 17 -18.90 9.09 -12.49
CA SER A 17 -18.09 7.89 -12.29
C SER A 17 -18.36 6.88 -11.18
N THR A 18 -19.60 6.75 -10.70
CA THR A 18 -20.06 5.43 -10.19
C THR A 18 -19.91 4.36 -11.29
N LYS A 19 -20.20 4.71 -12.55
CA LYS A 19 -20.08 3.79 -13.69
C LYS A 19 -18.65 3.40 -14.06
N VAL A 20 -17.65 4.25 -13.80
CA VAL A 20 -16.24 3.91 -14.09
C VAL A 20 -15.71 2.93 -13.04
N LEU A 21 -16.01 3.17 -11.76
CA LEU A 21 -15.69 2.22 -10.68
C LEU A 21 -16.38 0.86 -10.86
N LEU A 22 -17.61 0.85 -11.39
CA LEU A 22 -18.35 -0.38 -11.66
C LEU A 22 -17.91 -1.11 -12.94
N ALA A 23 -17.20 -0.45 -13.85
CA ALA A 23 -16.71 -1.05 -15.09
C ALA A 23 -15.41 -1.85 -14.89
N GLU A 24 -14.66 -1.60 -13.82
CA GLU A 24 -13.40 -2.30 -13.52
C GLU A 24 -13.58 -3.75 -13.04
N GLY A 25 -14.82 -4.22 -12.84
CA GLY A 25 -15.13 -5.64 -12.62
C GLY A 25 -14.64 -6.23 -11.29
N ARG A 26 -14.05 -5.44 -10.40
CA ARG A 26 -13.71 -5.89 -9.04
C ARG A 26 -14.94 -5.76 -8.14
N GLU A 27 -15.36 -6.87 -7.54
CA GLU A 27 -16.35 -6.85 -6.48
C GLU A 27 -15.72 -6.28 -5.21
N THR A 28 -15.87 -4.96 -5.01
CA THR A 28 -15.50 -4.29 -3.77
C THR A 28 -16.76 -3.91 -2.99
N PRO A 29 -16.69 -3.82 -1.65
CA PRO A 29 -17.81 -3.34 -0.84
C PRO A 29 -18.32 -1.94 -1.28
N PHE A 30 -17.41 -1.08 -1.74
CA PHE A 30 -17.77 0.24 -2.28
C PHE A 30 -18.51 0.13 -3.61
N ALA A 31 -18.06 -0.72 -4.53
CA ALA A 31 -18.75 -0.98 -5.79
C ALA A 31 -20.16 -1.56 -5.55
N GLU A 32 -20.33 -2.46 -4.59
CA GLU A 32 -21.65 -2.99 -4.22
C GLU A 32 -22.57 -1.90 -3.64
N HIS A 33 -22.07 -1.12 -2.69
CA HIS A 33 -22.79 0.02 -2.12
C HIS A 33 -23.28 0.98 -3.21
N CYS A 34 -22.41 1.32 -4.16
CA CYS A 34 -22.73 2.16 -5.31
C CYS A 34 -23.88 1.60 -6.17
N ARG A 35 -23.89 0.28 -6.44
CA ARG A 35 -25.00 -0.37 -7.18
C ARG A 35 -26.30 -0.30 -6.40
N ASN A 36 -26.25 -0.60 -5.10
CA ASN A 36 -27.42 -0.61 -4.23
C ASN A 36 -28.01 0.80 -4.12
N TYR A 37 -27.17 1.82 -3.93
CA TYR A 37 -27.58 3.23 -3.93
C TYR A 37 -28.30 3.61 -5.24
N GLU A 38 -27.70 3.33 -6.40
CA GLU A 38 -28.30 3.67 -7.70
C GLU A 38 -29.64 2.98 -7.93
N ASN A 39 -29.80 1.74 -7.47
CA ASN A 39 -31.07 1.02 -7.57
C ASN A 39 -32.15 1.66 -6.67
N THR A 40 -31.84 1.91 -5.41
CA THR A 40 -32.78 2.56 -4.48
C THR A 40 -33.15 3.97 -4.93
N TYR A 41 -32.16 4.77 -5.34
CA TYR A 41 -32.38 6.10 -5.85
C TYR A 41 -33.25 6.12 -7.12
N ARG A 42 -33.08 5.15 -8.02
CA ARG A 42 -33.96 4.99 -9.19
C ARG A 42 -35.40 4.66 -8.80
N MET A 43 -35.60 3.78 -7.81
CA MET A 43 -36.95 3.47 -7.30
C MET A 43 -37.61 4.71 -6.70
N LEU A 44 -36.92 5.42 -5.79
CA LEU A 44 -37.40 6.66 -5.17
C LEU A 44 -37.73 7.73 -6.23
N GLN A 45 -36.90 7.85 -7.26
CA GLN A 45 -37.12 8.79 -8.37
C GLN A 45 -38.42 8.47 -9.13
N THR A 46 -38.69 7.19 -9.40
CA THR A 46 -39.93 6.75 -10.04
C THR A 46 -41.15 7.04 -9.18
N GLU A 47 -41.09 6.77 -7.88
CA GLU A 47 -42.20 7.02 -6.94
C GLU A 47 -42.51 8.52 -6.81
N ILE A 48 -41.48 9.38 -6.69
CA ILE A 48 -41.65 10.84 -6.69
C ILE A 48 -42.30 11.31 -7.99
N GLN A 49 -41.90 10.75 -9.13
CA GLN A 49 -42.48 11.12 -10.41
C GLN A 49 -43.96 10.72 -10.47
N GLY A 50 -44.31 9.51 -10.01
CA GLY A 50 -45.69 9.07 -9.90
C GLY A 50 -46.55 9.95 -8.98
N LEU A 51 -45.99 10.48 -7.89
CA LEU A 51 -46.68 11.45 -7.03
C LEU A 51 -46.90 12.79 -7.72
N LYS A 52 -45.90 13.29 -8.47
CA LYS A 52 -46.05 14.52 -9.27
C LYS A 52 -47.18 14.38 -10.28
N ASP A 53 -47.26 13.24 -10.95
CA ASP A 53 -48.29 12.98 -11.95
C ASP A 53 -49.69 12.94 -11.31
N GLN A 54 -49.84 12.26 -10.15
CA GLN A 54 -51.08 12.25 -9.35
C GLN A 54 -51.51 13.65 -8.88
N VAL A 55 -50.57 14.48 -8.40
CA VAL A 55 -50.86 15.87 -7.98
C VAL A 55 -51.32 16.71 -9.18
N GLN A 56 -50.68 16.56 -10.33
CA GLN A 56 -51.07 17.29 -11.54
C GLN A 56 -52.44 16.87 -12.06
N GLU A 57 -52.78 15.59 -11.98
CA GLU A 57 -54.11 15.07 -12.33
C GLU A 57 -55.17 15.62 -11.38
N LEU A 58 -54.95 15.54 -10.07
CA LEU A 58 -55.86 16.14 -9.08
C LEU A 58 -56.07 17.64 -9.31
N HIS A 59 -55.01 18.38 -9.63
CA HIS A 59 -55.11 19.80 -9.98
C HIS A 59 -55.92 20.04 -11.27
N ARG A 60 -55.76 19.17 -12.28
CA ARG A 60 -56.54 19.23 -13.52
C ARG A 60 -58.02 18.99 -13.23
N ASP A 61 -58.36 18.00 -12.41
CA ASP A 61 -59.74 17.70 -12.03
C ASP A 61 -60.37 18.84 -11.25
N LEU A 62 -59.61 19.43 -10.31
CA LEU A 62 -60.04 20.59 -9.55
C LEU A 62 -60.33 21.79 -10.45
N THR A 63 -59.44 22.09 -11.39
CA THR A 63 -59.51 23.35 -12.16
C THR A 63 -60.38 23.24 -13.42
N LYS A 64 -60.43 22.06 -14.05
CA LYS A 64 -61.13 21.86 -15.34
C LYS A 64 -62.43 21.10 -15.22
N HIS A 65 -62.50 20.13 -14.29
CA HIS A 65 -63.62 19.21 -14.23
C HIS A 65 -64.59 19.52 -13.09
N HIS A 66 -64.20 20.33 -12.09
CA HIS A 66 -64.96 20.89 -10.95
C HIS A 66 -65.80 19.89 -10.10
N SER A 67 -66.04 18.66 -10.57
CA SER A 67 -67.07 17.73 -10.07
C SER A 67 -66.58 16.30 -9.82
N LEU A 68 -65.30 16.00 -10.12
CA LEU A 68 -64.70 14.67 -9.92
C LEU A 68 -63.78 14.58 -8.69
N ILE A 69 -63.72 15.65 -7.88
CA ILE A 69 -62.75 15.76 -6.79
C ILE A 69 -63.21 14.88 -5.63
N ARG A 70 -62.43 13.82 -5.39
CA ARG A 70 -62.54 12.97 -4.21
C ARG A 70 -61.52 13.42 -3.18
N THR A 71 -61.99 13.88 -2.03
CA THR A 71 -61.13 14.32 -0.92
C THR A 71 -60.19 13.23 -0.41
N GLU A 72 -60.58 11.96 -0.57
CA GLU A 72 -59.78 10.79 -0.21
C GLU A 72 -58.48 10.73 -1.02
N ILE A 73 -58.52 11.09 -2.31
CA ILE A 73 -57.34 11.07 -3.20
C ILE A 73 -56.29 12.06 -2.71
N MET A 74 -56.71 13.25 -2.25
CA MET A 74 -55.79 14.24 -1.68
C MET A 74 -55.12 13.71 -0.41
N SER A 75 -55.88 13.06 0.46
CA SER A 75 -55.36 12.45 1.69
C SER A 75 -54.37 11.33 1.38
N GLU A 76 -54.66 10.48 0.38
CA GLU A 76 -53.76 9.41 -0.07
C GLU A 76 -52.46 9.95 -0.65
N ILE A 77 -52.52 10.99 -1.51
CA ILE A 77 -51.33 11.64 -2.07
C ILE A 77 -50.47 12.23 -0.94
N LEU A 78 -51.10 12.92 0.02
CA LEU A 78 -50.40 13.49 1.17
C LEU A 78 -49.73 12.40 2.01
N GLN A 79 -50.44 11.32 2.32
CA GLN A 79 -49.90 10.19 3.07
C GLN A 79 -48.71 9.55 2.35
N LYS A 80 -48.81 9.29 1.05
CA LYS A 80 -47.71 8.74 0.25
C LYS A 80 -46.52 9.72 0.22
N SER A 81 -46.76 11.03 0.11
CA SER A 81 -45.69 12.02 0.17
C SER A 81 -44.94 11.98 1.50
N LEU A 82 -45.65 11.90 2.63
CA LEU A 82 -45.03 11.77 3.95
C LEU A 82 -44.25 10.46 4.08
N GLN A 83 -44.78 9.36 3.56
CA GLN A 83 -44.07 8.08 3.53
C GLN A 83 -42.79 8.15 2.69
N MET A 84 -42.80 8.89 1.57
CA MET A 84 -41.61 9.13 0.77
C MET A 84 -40.53 9.86 1.55
N ASP A 85 -40.87 10.88 2.34
CA ASP A 85 -39.91 11.58 3.19
C ASP A 85 -39.23 10.63 4.19
N VAL A 86 -40.01 9.73 4.81
CA VAL A 86 -39.47 8.70 5.71
C VAL A 86 -38.52 7.76 4.98
N GLN A 87 -38.89 7.28 3.79
CA GLN A 87 -38.03 6.39 2.99
C GLN A 87 -36.73 7.07 2.56
N ILE A 88 -36.80 8.33 2.12
CA ILE A 88 -35.63 9.12 1.71
C ILE A 88 -34.71 9.35 2.91
N ALA A 89 -35.27 9.73 4.07
CA ALA A 89 -34.49 9.91 5.29
C ALA A 89 -33.79 8.62 5.73
N ALA A 90 -34.50 7.49 5.70
CA ALA A 90 -33.94 6.19 6.02
C ALA A 90 -32.78 5.80 5.07
N HIS A 91 -32.97 6.01 3.76
CA HIS A 91 -31.92 5.75 2.79
C HIS A 91 -30.71 6.67 2.98
N TYR A 92 -30.94 7.96 3.24
CA TYR A 92 -29.88 8.92 3.54
C TYR A 92 -29.06 8.47 4.77
N SER A 93 -29.72 8.12 5.88
CA SER A 93 -29.03 7.65 7.09
C SER A 93 -28.24 6.37 6.86
N SER A 94 -28.76 5.45 6.03
CA SER A 94 -28.03 4.24 5.65
C SER A 94 -26.76 4.56 4.85
N VAL A 95 -26.82 5.52 3.91
CA VAL A 95 -25.65 5.97 3.15
C VAL A 95 -24.65 6.70 4.05
N GLU A 96 -25.15 7.53 4.97
CA GLU A 96 -24.32 8.25 5.94
C GLU A 96 -23.57 7.29 6.88
N MET A 97 -24.22 6.22 7.36
CA MET A 97 -23.59 5.19 8.19
C MET A 97 -22.43 4.49 7.46
N MET A 98 -22.56 4.26 6.15
CA MET A 98 -21.50 3.63 5.37
C MET A 98 -20.27 4.52 5.16
N ARG A 99 -20.39 5.85 5.38
CA ARG A 99 -19.27 6.78 5.23
C ARG A 99 -18.09 6.38 6.12
N SER A 100 -18.33 6.17 7.41
CA SER A 100 -17.25 5.84 8.36
C SER A 100 -16.57 4.51 8.04
N VAL A 101 -17.35 3.53 7.56
CA VAL A 101 -16.83 2.23 7.13
C VAL A 101 -15.88 2.38 5.95
N PHE A 102 -16.25 3.19 4.95
CA PHE A 102 -15.37 3.42 3.80
C PHE A 102 -14.15 4.25 4.15
N GLU A 103 -14.29 5.28 4.99
CA GLU A 103 -13.17 6.09 5.48
C GLU A 103 -12.12 5.21 6.19
N GLU A 104 -12.55 4.27 7.05
CA GLU A 104 -11.65 3.33 7.73
C GLU A 104 -10.90 2.43 6.74
N VAL A 105 -11.62 1.82 5.78
CA VAL A 105 -11.01 0.92 4.77
C VAL A 105 -10.03 1.67 3.87
N TRP A 106 -10.36 2.90 3.50
CA TRP A 106 -9.48 3.74 2.68
C TRP A 106 -8.23 4.15 3.44
N GLU A 107 -8.37 4.56 4.70
CA GLU A 107 -7.23 4.93 5.54
C GLU A 107 -6.28 3.75 5.76
N GLU A 108 -6.82 2.56 6.07
CA GLU A 108 -6.01 1.35 6.21
C GLU A 108 -5.25 1.02 4.92
N THR A 109 -5.93 1.15 3.78
CA THR A 109 -5.31 0.90 2.46
C THR A 109 -4.23 1.92 2.15
N TYR A 110 -4.47 3.20 2.46
CA TYR A 110 -3.51 4.27 2.28
C TYR A 110 -2.26 4.04 3.12
N GLN A 111 -2.43 3.74 4.41
CA GLN A 111 -1.31 3.48 5.31
C GLN A 111 -0.51 2.24 4.91
N ARG A 112 -1.19 1.16 4.48
CA ARG A 112 -0.51 -0.03 3.96
C ARG A 112 0.39 0.31 2.77
N VAL A 113 -0.14 1.04 1.79
CA VAL A 113 0.64 1.43 0.60
C VAL A 113 1.78 2.38 0.98
N ALA A 114 1.57 3.30 1.92
CA ALA A 114 2.63 4.18 2.42
C ALA A 114 3.78 3.37 3.07
N ASN A 115 3.45 2.38 3.89
CA ASN A 115 4.45 1.50 4.49
C ASN A 115 5.21 0.68 3.42
N GLU A 116 4.50 0.17 2.41
CA GLU A 116 5.13 -0.54 1.29
C GLU A 116 6.11 0.36 0.51
N GLN A 117 5.75 1.63 0.30
CA GLN A 117 6.62 2.62 -0.33
C GLN A 117 7.87 2.91 0.51
N GLU A 118 7.72 3.09 1.82
CA GLU A 118 8.85 3.32 2.74
C GLU A 118 9.83 2.12 2.73
N ILE A 119 9.31 0.90 2.78
CA ILE A 119 10.12 -0.32 2.69
C ILE A 119 10.87 -0.36 1.36
N TYR A 120 10.19 -0.07 0.25
CA TYR A 120 10.80 -0.07 -1.07
C TYR A 120 11.92 0.98 -1.20
N GLU A 121 11.71 2.19 -0.66
CA GLU A 121 12.73 3.24 -0.65
C GLU A 121 13.95 2.84 0.19
N ALA A 122 13.75 2.25 1.36
CA ALA A 122 14.84 1.74 2.20
C ALA A 122 15.66 0.67 1.47
N GLN A 123 15.00 -0.28 0.79
CA GLN A 123 15.67 -1.31 -0.01
C GLN A 123 16.53 -0.70 -1.14
N LEU A 124 16.04 0.34 -1.81
CA LEU A 124 16.82 1.05 -2.83
C LEU A 124 18.07 1.70 -2.22
N HIS A 125 17.94 2.30 -1.05
CA HIS A 125 19.06 2.90 -0.33
C HIS A 125 20.12 1.86 0.08
N ASP A 126 19.70 0.71 0.62
CA ASP A 126 20.60 -0.39 0.98
C ASP A 126 21.42 -0.87 -0.23
N LEU A 127 20.77 -1.05 -1.38
CA LEU A 127 21.45 -1.47 -2.61
C LEU A 127 22.47 -0.43 -3.10
N LEU A 128 22.13 0.86 -3.01
CA LEU A 128 23.05 1.94 -3.35
C LEU A 128 24.26 1.98 -2.41
N GLN A 129 24.04 1.73 -1.12
CA GLN A 129 25.10 1.64 -0.13
C GLN A 129 26.05 0.48 -0.43
N LEU A 130 25.53 -0.73 -0.64
CA LEU A 130 26.33 -1.90 -0.99
C LEU A 130 27.16 -1.69 -2.26
N ARG A 131 26.58 -1.02 -3.26
CA ARG A 131 27.32 -0.65 -4.48
C ARG A 131 28.48 0.30 -4.19
N GLN A 132 28.28 1.28 -3.32
CA GLN A 132 29.32 2.23 -2.92
C GLN A 132 30.44 1.53 -2.14
N GLU A 133 30.09 0.64 -1.21
CA GLU A 133 31.05 -0.17 -0.44
C GLU A 133 31.89 -1.05 -1.38
N ASN A 134 31.26 -1.74 -2.33
CA ASN A 134 31.96 -2.57 -3.31
C ASN A 134 32.89 -1.74 -4.23
N SER A 135 32.48 -0.52 -4.60
CA SER A 135 33.32 0.41 -5.35
C SER A 135 34.58 0.80 -4.56
N CYS A 136 34.44 1.03 -3.25
CA CYS A 136 35.56 1.29 -2.35
C CYS A 136 36.51 0.09 -2.27
N LEU A 137 35.98 -1.12 -2.04
CA LEU A 137 36.76 -2.36 -2.00
C LEU A 137 37.51 -2.60 -3.32
N THR A 138 36.85 -2.38 -4.46
CA THR A 138 37.46 -2.47 -5.79
C THR A 138 38.62 -1.49 -5.94
N THR A 139 38.44 -0.26 -5.45
CA THR A 139 39.46 0.79 -5.52
C THR A 139 40.68 0.41 -4.68
N ILE A 140 40.48 0.00 -3.42
CA ILE A 140 41.56 -0.45 -2.53
C ILE A 140 42.28 -1.66 -3.14
N THR A 141 41.54 -2.65 -3.62
CA THR A 141 42.11 -3.86 -4.24
C THR A 141 43.01 -3.52 -5.42
N LYS A 142 42.57 -2.61 -6.30
CA LYS A 142 43.38 -2.12 -7.43
C LYS A 142 44.65 -1.40 -6.96
N GLN A 143 44.57 -0.61 -5.89
CA GLN A 143 45.71 0.10 -5.33
C GLN A 143 46.74 -0.85 -4.69
N ILE A 144 46.30 -1.92 -4.00
CA ILE A 144 47.21 -2.86 -3.32
C ILE A 144 47.78 -3.95 -4.25
N ALA A 145 47.08 -4.30 -5.33
CA ALA A 145 47.49 -5.33 -6.28
C ALA A 145 48.95 -5.27 -6.78
N PRO A 146 49.53 -4.11 -7.16
CA PRO A 146 50.94 -4.03 -7.54
C PRO A 146 51.89 -4.40 -6.39
N TYR A 147 51.59 -4.01 -5.15
CA TYR A 147 52.42 -4.33 -3.98
C TYR A 147 52.37 -5.83 -3.66
N VAL A 148 51.18 -6.43 -3.71
CA VAL A 148 51.02 -7.90 -3.54
C VAL A 148 51.84 -8.65 -4.58
N ARG A 149 51.78 -8.24 -5.86
CA ARG A 149 52.59 -8.84 -6.94
C ARG A 149 54.10 -8.69 -6.70
N SER A 150 54.54 -7.52 -6.24
CA SER A 150 55.94 -7.28 -5.92
C SER A 150 56.43 -8.20 -4.79
N ILE A 151 55.65 -8.31 -3.71
CA ILE A 151 55.96 -9.18 -2.56
C ILE A 151 55.98 -10.65 -2.97
N ALA A 152 55.01 -11.12 -3.75
CA ALA A 152 54.98 -12.51 -4.24
C ALA A 152 56.24 -12.87 -5.04
N LYS A 153 56.69 -11.96 -5.93
CA LYS A 153 57.92 -12.14 -6.71
C LYS A 153 59.19 -12.16 -5.83
N VAL A 154 59.22 -11.36 -4.77
CA VAL A 154 60.32 -11.40 -3.78
C VAL A 154 60.29 -12.71 -2.99
N LYS A 155 59.10 -13.16 -2.57
CA LYS A 155 58.92 -14.41 -1.83
C LYS A 155 59.42 -15.62 -2.62
N GLU A 156 59.04 -15.75 -3.89
CA GLU A 156 59.49 -16.83 -4.79
C GLU A 156 61.02 -16.89 -4.91
N ARG A 157 61.68 -15.73 -4.96
CA ARG A 157 63.16 -15.66 -5.00
C ARG A 157 63.82 -16.08 -3.69
N LEU A 158 63.14 -15.92 -2.56
CA LEU A 158 63.66 -16.22 -1.22
C LEU A 158 63.31 -17.63 -0.74
N GLU A 159 62.22 -18.22 -1.23
CA GLU A 159 61.78 -19.59 -0.90
C GLU A 159 62.90 -20.65 -1.00
N PRO A 160 63.71 -20.75 -2.08
CA PRO A 160 64.79 -21.74 -2.15
C PRO A 160 65.87 -21.54 -1.06
N ARG A 161 66.22 -20.29 -0.74
CA ARG A 161 67.22 -19.98 0.30
C ARG A 161 66.70 -20.28 1.71
N LEU A 162 65.38 -20.18 1.92
CA LEU A 162 64.72 -20.56 3.16
C LEU A 162 64.57 -22.08 3.31
N GLN A 163 64.32 -22.80 2.20
CA GLN A 163 64.31 -24.27 2.19
C GLN A 163 65.70 -24.86 2.51
N GLU A 164 66.77 -24.31 1.91
CA GLU A 164 68.18 -24.64 2.23
C GLU A 164 68.59 -24.31 3.67
N THR A 165 67.91 -23.36 4.33
CA THR A 165 68.15 -23.08 5.76
C THR A 165 67.35 -24.03 6.66
N ARG A 166 66.29 -24.67 6.14
CA ARG A 166 65.47 -25.67 6.86
C ARG A 166 66.02 -27.09 6.77
N GLU A 167 66.77 -27.44 5.73
CA GLU A 167 67.57 -28.67 5.63
C GLU A 167 69.05 -28.31 5.39
N PRO A 168 70.04 -28.56 6.28
CA PRO A 168 70.08 -29.47 7.43
C PRO A 168 70.45 -28.79 8.78
N LYS A 169 69.62 -29.00 9.81
CA LYS A 169 70.04 -29.00 11.23
C LYS A 169 69.76 -30.38 11.84
N GLY A 170 70.19 -31.42 11.14
CA GLY A 170 70.13 -32.82 11.60
C GLY A 170 71.43 -33.34 12.22
N GLU A 171 72.53 -32.57 12.19
CA GLU A 171 73.86 -33.13 12.53
C GLU A 171 74.62 -32.39 13.66
N HIS A 172 74.18 -31.21 14.09
CA HIS A 172 74.86 -30.49 15.19
C HIS A 172 74.39 -30.89 16.61
N THR A 173 73.32 -31.68 16.73
CA THR A 173 72.82 -32.13 18.05
C THR A 173 73.58 -33.33 18.59
N HIS A 174 74.42 -33.99 17.79
CA HIS A 174 75.14 -35.21 18.19
C HIS A 174 76.48 -34.99 18.91
N MET A 175 77.01 -33.76 18.94
CA MET A 175 78.33 -33.48 19.55
C MET A 175 78.27 -32.95 21.00
N LEU A 176 77.07 -32.61 21.51
CA LEU A 176 76.92 -32.09 22.89
C LEU A 176 76.44 -33.14 23.91
N LEU A 177 76.22 -34.40 23.49
CA LEU A 177 75.68 -35.47 24.34
C LEU A 177 76.69 -36.61 24.64
N ARG A 178 77.98 -36.41 24.35
CA ARG A 178 79.01 -37.46 24.50
C ARG A 178 80.01 -37.27 25.66
N ILE A 179 79.72 -36.37 26.62
CA ILE A 179 80.63 -36.14 27.76
C ILE A 179 80.15 -36.79 29.08
N ASP A 180 78.90 -37.25 29.19
CA ASP A 180 78.36 -37.72 30.48
C ASP A 180 78.20 -39.25 30.67
N ASP A 181 78.86 -40.09 29.87
CA ASP A 181 78.77 -41.57 30.01
C ASP A 181 80.12 -42.25 30.29
N SER A 182 80.87 -41.74 31.27
CA SER A 182 82.07 -42.41 31.79
C SER A 182 82.36 -42.09 33.26
N SER A 183 81.44 -42.37 34.18
CA SER A 183 81.80 -42.63 35.59
C SER A 183 80.65 -43.24 36.43
N GLU A 184 80.19 -44.46 36.10
CA GLU A 184 79.55 -45.32 37.11
C GLU A 184 80.01 -46.78 36.93
N ALA A 185 81.19 -47.09 37.46
CA ALA A 185 81.58 -48.43 37.89
C ALA A 185 82.65 -48.31 38.97
N ALA A 186 82.47 -49.07 40.07
CA ALA A 186 83.21 -49.08 41.36
C ALA A 186 82.66 -48.02 42.35
N GLN A 187 82.13 -48.36 43.54
CA GLN A 187 82.48 -49.45 44.44
C GLN A 187 81.33 -49.70 45.44
N ARG A 188 81.20 -50.97 45.84
CA ARG A 188 80.61 -51.40 47.11
C ARG A 188 81.42 -50.87 48.29
#